data_AF-A0A6A4ZWR1-F1
#
_entry.id   AF-A0A6A4ZWR1-F1
#
_cell.length_a   1.000
_cell.length_b   1.000
_cell.length_c   1.000
_cell.angle_alpha   90.00
_cell.angle_beta   90.00
_cell.angle_gamma   90.00
#
_symmetry.space_group_name_H-M   'P 1'
#
loop_
_entity.id
_entity.type
_entity.pdbx_description
1 polymer ?
#
loop_
_entity_poly.entity_id
_entity_poly.type
_entity_poly.pdbx_seq_one_letter_code
_entity_poly.pdbx_strand_id
1 'polypeptide(L)'
;NFVESQRLSVVDILRLFPTCRPPLASVLSLLPTLSPRYYSLASSPLSSQPHKVHIAFTIVEYALPVVQGGTTSRLLRRRGLCTSWLHALARPLLHPQTTPVNAAVAVQIPIFHHPTKDFTLPANPSYPLILIGPGTGVTPFVGFLQHRQLQVRD
;
A
#
# COMPACT_ATOMS: atom_id res chain seq x y z
N ASN A 1 0.29 25.71 -5.49
CA ASN A 1 -1.07 26.29 -5.70
C ASN A 1 -2.00 25.87 -4.54
N PHE A 2 -3.10 26.59 -4.24
CA PHE A 2 -4.06 26.27 -3.16
C PHE A 2 -4.52 24.80 -3.20
N VAL A 3 -4.86 24.29 -4.38
CA VAL A 3 -5.33 22.91 -4.58
C VAL A 3 -4.32 21.87 -4.08
N GLU A 4 -3.03 22.05 -4.39
CA GLU A 4 -1.96 21.16 -3.96
C GLU A 4 -1.70 21.28 -2.46
N SER A 5 -1.66 22.50 -1.94
CA SER A 5 -1.42 22.78 -0.51
C SER A 5 -2.50 22.15 0.38
N GLN A 6 -3.73 22.14 -0.10
CA GLN A 6 -4.89 21.57 0.60
C GLN A 6 -5.15 20.10 0.21
N ARG A 7 -4.36 19.54 -0.73
CA ARG A 7 -4.51 18.18 -1.29
C ARG A 7 -5.98 17.83 -1.61
N LEU A 8 -6.66 18.72 -2.35
CA LEU A 8 -8.06 18.53 -2.72
C LEU A 8 -8.18 17.50 -3.84
N SER A 9 -9.13 16.58 -3.70
CA SER A 9 -9.54 15.69 -4.79
C SER A 9 -10.63 16.35 -5.63
N VAL A 10 -10.89 15.81 -6.82
CA VAL A 10 -11.99 16.27 -7.68
C VAL A 10 -13.32 16.27 -6.94
N VAL A 11 -13.59 15.28 -6.09
CA VAL A 11 -14.81 15.23 -5.28
C VAL A 11 -14.90 16.39 -4.30
N ASP A 12 -13.78 16.82 -3.70
CA ASP A 12 -13.79 17.95 -2.78
C ASP A 12 -14.04 19.25 -3.51
N ILE A 13 -13.44 19.42 -4.70
CA ILE A 13 -13.65 20.60 -5.55
C ILE A 13 -15.14 20.70 -5.94
N LEU A 14 -15.76 19.61 -6.39
CA LEU A 14 -17.18 19.60 -6.76
C LEU A 14 -18.11 19.85 -5.55
N ARG A 15 -17.71 19.45 -4.34
CA ARG A 15 -18.45 19.77 -3.11
C ARG A 15 -18.30 21.25 -2.70
N LEU A 16 -17.12 21.85 -2.92
CA LEU A 16 -16.87 23.26 -2.64
C LEU A 16 -17.61 24.18 -3.62
N PHE A 17 -17.78 23.76 -4.87
CA PHE A 17 -18.44 24.53 -5.93
C PHE A 17 -19.68 23.79 -6.46
N PRO A 18 -20.81 23.77 -5.73
CA PRO A 18 -21.99 22.96 -6.07
C PRO A 18 -22.69 23.38 -7.38
N THR A 19 -22.40 24.58 -7.89
CA THR A 19 -22.86 25.06 -9.21
C THR A 19 -22.04 24.50 -10.36
N CYS A 20 -20.83 23.98 -10.10
CA CYS A 20 -19.99 23.32 -11.09
C CYS A 20 -20.53 21.90 -11.36
N ARG A 21 -21.18 21.72 -12.51
CA ARG A 21 -21.81 20.44 -12.90
C ARG A 21 -21.27 19.96 -14.26
N PRO A 22 -19.97 19.56 -14.32
CA PRO A 22 -19.39 19.09 -15.56
C PRO A 22 -20.03 17.75 -15.98
N PRO A 23 -20.15 17.48 -17.29
CA PRO A 23 -20.52 16.15 -17.77
C PRO A 23 -19.54 15.09 -17.27
N LEU A 24 -20.05 13.89 -16.96
CA LEU A 24 -19.21 12.78 -16.45
C LEU A 24 -18.05 12.45 -17.41
N ALA A 25 -18.31 12.44 -18.72
CA ALA A 25 -17.29 12.16 -19.73
C ALA A 25 -16.10 13.13 -19.65
N SER A 26 -16.36 14.41 -19.41
CA SER A 26 -15.31 15.43 -19.26
C SER A 26 -14.51 15.25 -17.98
N VAL A 27 -15.15 14.78 -16.90
CA VAL A 27 -14.41 14.46 -15.66
C VAL A 27 -13.51 13.25 -15.89
N LEU A 28 -14.03 12.19 -16.53
CA LEU A 28 -13.29 10.97 -16.78
C LEU A 28 -12.11 11.18 -17.73
N SER A 29 -12.24 12.06 -18.73
CA SER A 29 -11.13 12.36 -19.66
C SER A 29 -9.98 13.14 -19.01
N LEU A 30 -10.24 13.82 -17.88
CA LEU A 30 -9.23 14.59 -17.13
C LEU A 30 -8.59 13.80 -15.99
N LEU A 31 -9.23 12.72 -15.53
CA LEU A 31 -8.71 11.93 -14.41
C LEU A 31 -7.51 11.07 -14.86
N PRO A 32 -6.41 11.04 -14.09
CA PRO A 32 -5.30 10.16 -14.39
C PRO A 32 -5.70 8.70 -14.15
N THR A 33 -5.02 7.79 -14.84
CA THR A 33 -5.15 6.36 -14.59
C THR A 33 -4.67 6.02 -13.18
N LEU A 34 -5.33 5.02 -12.57
CA LEU A 34 -4.93 4.55 -11.25
C LEU A 34 -3.66 3.70 -11.37
N SER A 35 -2.53 4.20 -10.85
CA SER A 35 -1.26 3.47 -10.86
C SER A 35 -1.26 2.25 -9.91
N PRO A 36 -0.49 1.19 -10.22
CA PRO A 36 -0.25 0.11 -9.25
C PRO A 36 0.60 0.61 -8.07
N ARG A 37 0.53 -0.10 -6.94
CA ARG A 37 1.36 0.18 -5.74
C ARG A 37 2.33 -0.98 -5.52
N TYR A 38 3.60 -0.66 -5.43
CA TYR A 38 4.69 -1.61 -5.26
C TYR A 38 4.95 -1.87 -3.78
N TYR A 39 5.26 -3.13 -3.46
CA TYR A 39 5.64 -3.57 -2.12
C TYR A 39 6.86 -4.48 -2.22
N SER A 40 7.79 -4.33 -1.28
CA SER A 40 8.91 -5.25 -1.15
C SER A 40 8.45 -6.60 -0.60
N LEU A 41 9.07 -7.68 -1.07
CA LEU A 41 8.77 -9.03 -0.61
C LEU A 41 9.49 -9.32 0.72
N ALA A 42 8.75 -9.84 1.70
CA ALA A 42 9.26 -10.30 2.99
C ALA A 42 9.47 -11.82 3.03
N SER A 43 9.61 -12.45 1.88
CA SER A 43 9.71 -13.90 1.73
C SER A 43 10.83 -14.29 0.76
N SER A 44 11.48 -15.41 1.04
CA SER A 44 12.47 -16.02 0.16
C SER A 44 11.82 -16.94 -0.89
N PRO A 45 12.30 -16.95 -2.15
CA PRO A 45 11.87 -17.92 -3.15
C PRO A 45 12.29 -19.37 -2.82
N LEU A 46 13.23 -19.57 -1.90
CA LEU A 46 13.66 -20.90 -1.42
C LEU A 46 12.71 -21.48 -0.35
N SER A 47 11.70 -20.72 0.09
CA SER A 47 10.80 -21.17 1.16
C SER A 47 10.00 -22.42 0.72
N SER A 48 9.76 -23.33 1.68
CA SER A 48 8.97 -24.55 1.50
C SER A 48 7.49 -24.30 1.17
N GLN A 49 7.05 -23.05 1.08
CA GLN A 49 5.72 -22.65 0.65
C GLN A 49 5.76 -22.07 -0.78
N PRO A 50 5.82 -22.93 -1.81
CA PRO A 50 5.81 -22.46 -3.19
C PRO A 50 4.54 -21.64 -3.48
N HIS A 51 4.67 -20.63 -4.35
CA HIS A 51 3.59 -19.71 -4.75
C HIS A 51 3.01 -18.81 -3.65
N LYS A 52 3.69 -18.66 -2.51
CA LYS A 52 3.33 -17.66 -1.51
C LYS A 52 4.33 -16.52 -1.50
N VAL A 53 3.79 -15.31 -1.45
CA VAL A 53 4.56 -14.07 -1.31
C VAL A 53 4.06 -13.32 -0.10
N HIS A 54 4.99 -12.80 0.70
CA HIS A 54 4.65 -12.00 1.88
C HIS A 54 5.01 -10.55 1.61
N ILE A 55 4.14 -9.64 2.04
CA ILE A 55 4.38 -8.20 2.04
C ILE A 55 4.10 -7.65 3.42
N ALA A 56 4.77 -6.56 3.79
CA ALA A 56 4.43 -5.77 4.95
C ALA A 56 4.26 -4.31 4.55
N PHE A 57 3.27 -3.64 5.12
CA PHE A 57 2.94 -2.26 4.80
C PHE A 57 2.29 -1.54 5.98
N THR A 58 2.41 -0.21 6.00
CA THR A 58 1.72 0.64 6.96
C THR A 58 0.41 1.11 6.35
N ILE A 59 -0.66 1.12 7.14
CA ILE A 59 -1.93 1.72 6.72
C ILE A 59 -1.74 3.23 6.64
N VAL A 60 -1.83 3.78 5.43
CA VAL A 60 -1.72 5.23 5.23
C VAL A 60 -3.04 5.89 5.62
N GLU A 61 -3.03 6.67 6.69
CA GLU A 61 -4.11 7.58 7.08
C GLU A 61 -3.50 8.92 7.50
N TYR A 62 -4.09 10.02 7.03
CA TYR A 62 -3.66 11.37 7.41
C TYR A 62 -4.87 12.31 7.45
N ALA A 63 -4.77 13.38 8.23
CA ALA A 63 -5.78 14.42 8.32
C ALA A 63 -5.27 15.70 7.67
N LEU A 64 -6.15 16.38 6.93
CA LEU A 64 -5.88 17.67 6.31
C LEU A 64 -6.73 18.75 6.99
N PRO A 65 -6.17 19.90 7.35
CA PRO A 65 -6.97 21.03 7.79
C PRO A 65 -7.78 21.58 6.60
N VAL A 66 -9.08 21.77 6.79
CA VAL A 66 -9.93 22.48 5.83
C VAL A 66 -10.07 23.90 6.32
N VAL A 67 -9.54 24.84 5.55
CA VAL A 67 -9.61 26.29 5.85
C VAL A 67 -10.79 26.90 5.11
N GLN A 68 -11.70 27.54 5.83
CA GLN A 68 -12.79 28.35 5.27
C GLN A 68 -12.72 29.75 5.89
N GLY A 69 -12.71 30.79 5.04
CA GLY A 69 -12.67 32.18 5.53
C GLY A 69 -11.44 32.52 6.38
N GLY A 70 -10.30 31.85 6.18
CA GLY A 70 -9.07 32.06 6.95
C GLY A 70 -8.99 31.34 8.29
N THR A 71 -10.04 30.60 8.71
CA THR A 71 -10.03 29.77 9.93
C THR A 71 -10.13 28.28 9.61
N THR A 72 -9.46 27.44 10.40
CA THR A 72 -9.56 25.97 10.27
C THR A 72 -10.92 25.52 10.79
N SER A 73 -11.78 25.08 9.87
CA SER A 73 -13.16 24.68 10.19
C SER A 73 -13.26 23.21 10.61
N ARG A 74 -12.55 22.30 9.93
CA ARG A 74 -12.60 20.85 10.20
C ARG A 74 -11.34 20.14 9.71
N LEU A 75 -11.05 18.96 10.27
CA LEU A 75 -10.08 18.02 9.72
C LEU A 75 -10.74 17.04 8.73
N LEU A 76 -10.24 17.00 7.50
CA LEU A 76 -10.61 16.00 6.49
C LEU A 76 -9.66 14.82 6.56
N ARG A 77 -10.16 13.65 6.98
CA ARG A 77 -9.39 12.40 7.00
C ARG A 77 -9.28 11.81 5.60
N ARG A 78 -8.07 11.35 5.27
CA ARG A 78 -7.71 10.70 4.00
C ARG A 78 -7.06 9.37 4.29
N ARG A 79 -7.30 8.41 3.41
CA ARG A 79 -6.70 7.08 3.48
C ARG A 79 -6.00 6.77 2.16
N GLY A 80 -4.89 6.05 2.24
CA GLY A 80 -4.23 5.51 1.06
C GLY A 80 -5.12 4.46 0.39
N LEU A 81 -5.33 4.58 -0.92
CA LEU A 81 -6.21 3.70 -1.70
C LEU A 81 -5.84 2.23 -1.51
N CYS A 82 -4.61 1.86 -1.87
CA CYS A 82 -4.16 0.46 -1.83
C CYS A 82 -4.07 -0.10 -0.40
N THR A 83 -3.46 0.63 0.55
CA THR A 83 -3.24 0.13 1.92
C THR A 83 -4.54 -0.04 2.69
N SER A 84 -5.50 0.87 2.50
CA SER A 84 -6.82 0.77 3.14
C SER A 84 -7.67 -0.34 2.52
N TRP A 85 -7.58 -0.53 1.21
CA TRP A 85 -8.22 -1.64 0.51
C TRP A 85 -7.67 -3.00 0.98
N LEU A 86 -6.34 -3.17 1.00
CA LEU A 86 -5.70 -4.39 1.52
C LEU A 86 -6.06 -4.64 2.99
N HIS A 87 -6.10 -3.60 3.82
CA HIS A 87 -6.52 -3.74 5.22
C HIS A 87 -7.98 -4.20 5.34
N ALA A 88 -8.89 -3.67 4.52
CA ALA A 88 -10.28 -4.09 4.51
C ALA A 88 -10.43 -5.56 4.11
N LEU A 89 -9.67 -6.01 3.10
CA LEU A 89 -9.63 -7.41 2.67
C LEU A 89 -9.05 -8.35 3.74
N ALA A 90 -8.02 -7.91 4.46
CA ALA A 90 -7.39 -8.71 5.52
C ALA A 90 -8.19 -8.73 6.83
N ARG A 91 -9.10 -7.76 7.06
CA ARG A 91 -9.82 -7.61 8.33
C ARG A 91 -10.51 -8.89 8.81
N PRO A 92 -11.28 -9.64 7.98
CA PRO A 92 -11.92 -10.87 8.42
C PRO A 92 -10.92 -11.96 8.83
N LEU A 93 -9.75 -12.00 8.18
CA LEU A 93 -8.67 -12.95 8.50
C LEU A 93 -7.98 -12.59 9.82
N LEU A 94 -7.89 -11.31 10.14
CA LEU A 94 -7.24 -10.80 11.35
C LEU A 94 -8.17 -10.80 12.57
N HIS A 95 -9.50 -10.69 12.37
CA HIS A 95 -10.49 -10.60 13.45
C HIS A 95 -11.68 -11.55 13.18
N PRO A 96 -11.51 -12.87 13.36
CA PRO A 96 -12.51 -13.87 12.96
C PRO A 96 -13.86 -13.75 13.69
N GLN A 97 -13.89 -13.11 14.86
CA GLN A 97 -15.03 -13.12 15.79
C GLN A 97 -16.05 -11.98 15.60
N THR A 98 -15.81 -11.03 14.69
CA THR A 98 -16.65 -9.81 14.57
C THR A 98 -17.51 -9.72 13.31
N THR A 99 -17.48 -10.74 12.45
CA THR A 99 -18.26 -10.76 11.21
C THR A 99 -18.96 -12.11 11.04
N PRO A 100 -20.29 -12.19 11.18
CA PRO A 100 -21.02 -13.37 10.76
C PRO A 100 -21.11 -13.32 9.23
N VAL A 101 -20.15 -13.91 8.54
CA VAL A 101 -20.18 -13.96 7.07
C VAL A 101 -19.99 -15.39 6.60
N ASN A 102 -21.08 -15.89 6.03
CA ASN A 102 -21.13 -17.04 5.14
C ASN A 102 -19.98 -17.00 4.13
N ALA A 103 -19.27 -18.11 4.04
CA ALA A 103 -18.30 -18.47 3.02
C ALA A 103 -17.05 -17.56 2.92
N ALA A 104 -15.90 -18.18 3.15
CA ALA A 104 -14.60 -17.71 2.71
C ALA A 104 -14.62 -17.44 1.19
N VAL A 105 -15.01 -16.25 0.78
CA VAL A 105 -14.82 -15.80 -0.60
C VAL A 105 -13.32 -15.62 -0.76
N ALA A 106 -12.70 -16.48 -1.57
CA ALA A 106 -11.30 -16.36 -1.94
C ALA A 106 -11.09 -14.98 -2.58
N VAL A 107 -10.42 -14.08 -1.85
CA VAL A 107 -10.10 -12.73 -2.34
C VAL A 107 -8.98 -12.85 -3.35
N GLN A 108 -9.23 -12.42 -4.59
CA GLN A 108 -8.21 -12.35 -5.62
C GLN A 108 -7.62 -10.94 -5.71
N ILE A 109 -6.30 -10.84 -5.61
CA ILE A 109 -5.55 -9.59 -5.73
C ILE A 109 -4.68 -9.70 -6.98
N PRO A 110 -4.91 -8.89 -8.03
CA PRO A 110 -4.05 -8.88 -9.20
C PRO A 110 -2.67 -8.33 -8.83
N ILE A 111 -1.63 -9.13 -9.05
CA ILE A 111 -0.24 -8.76 -8.81
C ILE A 111 0.59 -9.04 -10.05
N PHE A 112 1.73 -8.35 -10.15
CA PHE A 112 2.73 -8.60 -11.17
C PHE A 112 4.12 -8.42 -10.55
N HIS A 113 5.12 -9.08 -11.13
CA HIS A 113 6.50 -8.94 -10.68
C HIS A 113 7.13 -7.68 -11.27
N HIS A 114 7.74 -6.87 -10.43
CA HIS A 114 8.55 -5.71 -10.84
C HIS A 114 10.03 -5.98 -10.48
N PRO A 115 10.88 -6.34 -11.45
CA PRO A 115 12.26 -6.72 -11.16
C PRO A 115 13.10 -5.54 -10.65
N THR A 116 13.90 -5.78 -9.61
CA THR A 116 14.91 -4.85 -9.09
C THR A 116 16.28 -5.48 -9.21
N LYS A 117 17.18 -4.87 -10.00
CA LYS A 117 18.53 -5.42 -10.23
C LYS A 117 19.53 -5.06 -9.13
N ASP A 118 19.32 -3.93 -8.46
CA ASP A 118 20.31 -3.34 -7.56
C ASP A 118 20.10 -3.70 -6.08
N PHE A 119 19.03 -4.44 -5.76
CA PHE A 119 18.67 -4.80 -4.39
C PHE A 119 18.61 -6.32 -4.22
N THR A 120 19.77 -6.97 -4.29
CA THR A 120 19.92 -8.42 -4.20
C THR A 120 20.96 -8.81 -3.16
N LEU A 121 20.86 -10.03 -2.64
CA LEU A 121 21.92 -10.59 -1.81
C LEU A 121 23.21 -10.81 -2.62
N PRO A 122 24.38 -10.59 -2.03
CA PRO A 122 25.64 -11.05 -2.61
C PRO A 122 25.62 -12.56 -2.85
N ALA A 123 26.13 -13.00 -4.00
CA ALA A 123 26.14 -14.41 -4.39
C ALA A 123 26.85 -15.30 -3.36
N ASN A 124 27.99 -14.85 -2.84
CA ASN A 124 28.70 -15.56 -1.77
C ASN A 124 28.02 -15.32 -0.40
N PRO A 125 27.54 -16.37 0.29
CA PRO A 125 26.90 -16.24 1.60
C PRO A 125 27.85 -15.89 2.74
N SER A 126 29.17 -16.05 2.57
CA SER A 126 30.16 -15.70 3.60
C SER A 126 30.38 -14.19 3.76
N TYR A 127 29.90 -13.36 2.82
CA TYR A 127 30.05 -11.92 2.95
C TYR A 127 29.11 -11.36 4.04
N PRO A 128 29.64 -10.57 4.98
CA PRO A 128 28.82 -9.96 6.02
C PRO A 128 27.83 -8.97 5.42
N LEU A 129 26.64 -8.88 6.01
CA LEU A 129 25.59 -7.96 5.60
C LEU A 129 25.33 -6.94 6.71
N ILE A 130 25.23 -5.66 6.33
CA ILE A 130 24.71 -4.60 7.20
C ILE A 130 23.36 -4.19 6.61
N LEU A 131 22.27 -4.48 7.33
CA LEU A 131 20.91 -4.25 6.88
C LEU A 131 20.29 -3.13 7.72
N ILE A 132 19.96 -2.00 7.10
CA ILE A 132 19.41 -0.81 7.79
C ILE A 132 18.00 -0.54 7.27
N GLY A 133 16.98 -0.82 8.08
CA GLY A 133 15.57 -0.74 7.67
C GLY A 133 14.65 -0.21 8.76
N PRO A 134 14.45 1.11 8.88
CA PRO A 134 13.52 1.67 9.84
C PRO A 134 12.06 1.41 9.42
N GLY A 135 11.20 1.07 10.38
CA GLY A 135 9.77 0.83 10.15
C GLY A 135 9.52 -0.29 9.12
N THR A 136 8.63 -0.05 8.16
CA THR A 136 8.37 -1.00 7.05
C THR A 136 9.56 -1.16 6.10
N GLY A 137 10.62 -0.35 6.24
CA GLY A 137 11.89 -0.56 5.54
C GLY A 137 12.56 -1.89 5.88
N VAL A 138 12.17 -2.55 6.98
CA VAL A 138 12.69 -3.89 7.35
C VAL A 138 12.19 -5.02 6.42
N THR A 139 11.10 -4.79 5.68
CA THR A 139 10.37 -5.81 4.91
C THR A 139 11.28 -6.71 4.05
N PRO A 140 12.12 -6.19 3.15
CA PRO A 140 12.93 -7.08 2.31
C PRO A 140 14.06 -7.77 3.07
N PHE A 141 14.51 -7.21 4.20
CA PHE A 141 15.55 -7.83 5.03
C PHE A 141 15.05 -9.09 5.72
N VAL A 142 13.75 -9.15 6.06
CA VAL A 142 13.12 -10.40 6.51
C VAL A 142 13.25 -11.49 5.45
N GLY A 143 12.98 -11.16 4.18
CA GLY A 143 13.17 -12.08 3.05
C GLY A 143 14.63 -12.50 2.85
N PHE A 144 15.57 -11.55 2.98
CA PHE A 144 17.01 -11.83 2.88
C PHE A 144 17.51 -12.75 3.98
N LEU A 145 17.12 -12.50 5.23
CA LEU A 145 17.47 -13.35 6.37
C LEU A 145 16.87 -14.75 6.22
N GLN A 146 15.60 -14.84 5.80
CA GLN A 146 14.99 -16.13 5.49
C GLN A 146 15.75 -16.86 4.38
N HIS A 147 16.18 -16.16 3.34
CA HIS A 147 16.95 -16.74 2.24
C HIS A 147 18.31 -17.27 2.71
N ARG A 148 19.06 -16.48 3.48
CA ARG A 148 20.35 -16.91 4.06
C ARG A 148 20.21 -18.11 4.99
N GLN A 149 19.17 -18.14 5.81
CA GLN A 149 18.90 -19.28 6.70
C GLN A 149 18.65 -20.56 5.91
N LEU A 150 17.97 -20.49 4.77
CA LEU A 150 17.69 -21.64 3.92
C LEU A 150 18.94 -22.08 3.15
N GLN A 151 19.75 -21.15 2.67
CA GLN A 151 21.04 -21.45 2.00
C GLN A 151 22.06 -22.19 2.87
N VAL A 152 21.98 -22.07 4.20
CA VAL A 152 22.91 -22.74 5.14
C VAL A 152 22.40 -24.12 5.58
N ARG A 153 21.10 -24.40 5.36
CA ARG A 153 20.48 -25.67 5.77
C ARG A 153 20.57 -26.78 4.71
N ASP A 154 20.87 -26.41 3.47
CA ASP A 154 21.22 -27.31 2.36
C ASP A 154 22.73 -27.54 2.32
#